data_AF-K9DES6-F1
#
_entry.id   AF-K9DES6-F1
#
_cell.length_a   1.000
_cell.length_b   1.000
_cell.length_c   1.000
_cell.angle_alpha   90.00
_cell.angle_beta   90.00
_cell.angle_gamma   90.00
#
_symmetry.space_group_name_H-M   'P 1'
#
loop_
_entity.id
_entity.type
_entity.pdbx_description
1 polymer ?
#
loop_
_entity_poly.entity_id
_entity_poly.type
_entity_poly.pdbx_seq_one_letter_code
_entity_poly.pdbx_strand_id
1 'polypeptide(L)'
;MVWLHKIGRALRQVAAPFNGRSLSGNVRTLVVKARDGSIRTAINAARLRKEVDQAQAQAARQHAAADALAASAREVAALSADVNAGTVRIADTAQRNLGQARESMEELASLERRMKLIEEQVQGFSGTVTQLVGHLREIGEFGTVIENVANQTNLLAINAAIEAARAGPAGRGFAVVASEVRRLSQVVNAEAVKIATASNAMRALVTSTSGATAGILDGVNVSAREAGSAASHLTAFVADFERMTATVDQMAAAMQSLDGVNQQINAKVEEVAHNASSAKTTMQDASRRVDEVRVATEELQGVLAGFRTGGTAFDALVDGTTALRDEVLACLSSHAAGGANIFDQQYRPIAQSDPPRFTTSYDRAVERDLQQMFDRVLTELPGAAYALAVDNRGYAPTHNTKFSRPSTGQREHDLVYCRNKRIFDDPVGIRLAKNREPFLLQTYLRDTGEVINDLSMPIVFQGKHWGAVRIGYDSARMMGR
;
A
#
# COMPACT_ATOMS: atom_id res chain seq x y z
N MET A 1 20.77 -5.11 47.24
CA MET A 1 22.24 -5.24 47.00
C MET A 1 23.08 -5.41 48.26
N VAL A 2 22.97 -4.57 49.30
CA VAL A 2 23.84 -4.64 50.51
C VAL A 2 23.79 -6.01 51.24
N TRP A 3 22.64 -6.69 51.20
CA TRP A 3 22.41 -7.99 51.85
C TRP A 3 23.11 -9.16 51.12
N LEU A 4 23.01 -9.25 49.80
CA LEU A 4 23.69 -10.27 48.99
C LEU A 4 25.21 -10.12 49.04
N HIS A 5 25.70 -8.88 49.03
CA HIS A 5 27.13 -8.59 49.20
C HIS A 5 27.67 -8.93 50.61
N LYS A 6 26.83 -8.83 51.65
CA LYS A 6 27.15 -9.31 53.01
C LYS A 6 27.14 -10.84 53.07
N ILE A 7 26.17 -11.50 52.44
CA ILE A 7 26.12 -12.98 52.35
C ILE A 7 27.32 -13.52 51.57
N GLY A 8 27.66 -12.92 50.43
CA GLY A 8 28.83 -13.32 49.63
C GLY A 8 30.16 -13.13 50.37
N ARG A 9 30.29 -12.11 51.22
CA ARG A 9 31.45 -11.95 52.10
C ARG A 9 31.48 -12.98 53.25
N ALA A 10 30.34 -13.22 53.89
CA ALA A 10 30.22 -14.21 54.95
C ALA A 10 30.49 -15.64 54.43
N LEU A 11 29.95 -16.00 53.26
CA LEU A 11 30.19 -17.30 52.63
C LEU A 11 31.64 -17.46 52.16
N ARG A 12 32.32 -16.39 51.71
CA ARG A 12 33.76 -16.40 51.41
C ARG A 12 34.61 -16.62 52.66
N GLN A 13 34.25 -16.04 53.80
CA GLN A 13 34.90 -16.32 55.09
C GLN A 13 34.66 -17.77 55.57
N VAL A 14 33.50 -18.35 55.25
CA VAL A 14 33.19 -19.76 55.54
C VAL A 14 33.89 -20.73 54.58
N ALA A 15 34.17 -20.35 53.33
CA ALA A 15 34.89 -21.18 52.36
C ALA A 15 36.39 -21.28 52.65
N ALA A 16 37.00 -20.20 53.17
CA ALA A 16 38.45 -20.10 53.40
C ALA A 16 39.10 -21.25 54.22
N PRO A 17 38.48 -21.80 55.30
CA PRO A 17 39.04 -22.90 56.08
C PRO A 17 38.94 -24.29 55.40
N PHE A 18 38.16 -24.42 54.32
CA PHE A 18 37.96 -25.69 53.59
C PHE A 18 38.88 -25.84 52.37
N ASN A 19 39.78 -24.89 52.12
CA ASN A 19 40.85 -25.05 51.14
C ASN A 19 41.76 -26.21 51.58
N GLY A 20 41.54 -27.40 51.01
CA GLY A 20 42.36 -28.60 51.23
C GLY A 20 41.81 -29.65 52.21
N ARG A 21 40.59 -29.50 52.75
CA ARG A 21 39.92 -30.53 53.58
C ARG A 21 38.65 -31.04 52.92
N SER A 22 38.45 -32.36 52.92
CA SER A 22 37.24 -33.00 52.39
C SER A 22 36.00 -32.51 53.15
N LEU A 23 35.02 -31.95 52.43
CA LEU A 23 33.72 -31.58 52.98
C LEU A 23 32.96 -32.85 53.40
N SER A 24 32.14 -32.76 54.45
CA SER A 24 31.22 -33.86 54.80
C SER A 24 30.29 -34.19 53.62
N GLY A 25 29.91 -35.47 53.46
CA GLY A 25 29.17 -35.94 52.27
C GLY A 25 27.87 -35.16 51.98
N ASN A 26 27.18 -34.68 53.01
CA ASN A 26 25.97 -33.88 52.88
C ASN A 26 26.25 -32.47 52.36
N VAL A 27 27.29 -31.79 52.87
CA VAL A 27 27.67 -30.44 52.41
C VAL A 27 28.21 -30.50 50.98
N ARG A 28 29.00 -31.53 50.65
CA ARG A 28 29.46 -31.80 49.28
C ARG A 28 28.27 -31.89 48.30
N THR A 29 27.27 -32.69 48.64
CA THR A 29 26.08 -32.88 47.80
C THR A 29 25.29 -31.59 47.60
N LEU A 30 25.14 -30.78 48.67
CA LEU A 30 24.45 -29.49 48.60
C LEU A 30 25.19 -28.48 47.70
N VAL A 31 26.52 -28.39 47.83
CA VAL A 31 27.34 -27.48 46.99
C VAL A 31 27.25 -27.89 45.52
N VAL A 32 27.35 -29.19 45.20
CA VAL A 32 27.21 -29.68 43.82
C VAL A 32 25.83 -29.37 43.26
N LYS A 33 24.74 -29.63 44.00
CA LYS A 33 23.37 -29.29 43.58
C LYS A 33 23.18 -27.79 43.40
N ALA A 34 23.73 -26.98 44.30
CA ALA A 34 23.65 -25.53 44.20
C ALA A 34 24.39 -24.98 42.97
N ARG A 35 25.55 -25.57 42.62
CA ARG A 35 26.28 -25.23 41.39
C ARG A 35 25.46 -25.53 40.15
N ASP A 36 24.92 -26.75 40.06
CA ASP A 36 24.11 -27.19 38.92
C ASP A 36 22.86 -26.30 38.76
N GLY A 37 22.19 -25.97 39.86
CA GLY A 37 21.07 -25.02 39.89
C GLY A 37 21.44 -23.60 39.46
N SER A 38 22.60 -23.09 39.91
CA SER A 38 23.08 -21.75 39.54
C SER A 38 23.40 -21.65 38.04
N ILE A 39 24.08 -22.66 37.47
CA ILE A 39 24.38 -22.71 36.03
C ILE A 39 23.09 -22.69 35.22
N ARG A 40 22.11 -23.54 35.56
CA ARG A 40 20.80 -23.56 34.90
C ARG A 40 20.09 -22.20 34.98
N THR A 41 20.16 -21.53 36.12
CA THR A 41 19.57 -20.21 36.32
C THR A 41 20.22 -19.16 35.41
N ALA A 42 21.56 -19.19 35.29
CA ALA A 42 22.30 -18.26 34.44
C ALA A 42 21.99 -18.48 32.94
N ILE A 43 21.91 -19.74 32.51
CA ILE A 43 21.48 -20.11 31.14
C ILE A 43 20.09 -19.54 30.85
N ASN A 44 19.14 -19.75 31.76
CA ASN A 44 17.77 -19.25 31.60
C ASN A 44 17.70 -17.72 31.59
N ALA A 45 18.47 -17.04 32.44
CA ALA A 45 18.56 -15.57 32.43
C ALA A 45 19.09 -15.04 31.09
N ALA A 46 20.12 -15.67 30.51
CA ALA A 46 20.65 -15.29 29.21
C ALA A 46 19.63 -15.49 28.07
N ARG A 47 18.86 -16.58 28.09
CA ARG A 47 17.78 -16.82 27.12
C ARG A 47 16.65 -15.79 27.28
N LEU A 48 16.23 -15.53 28.51
CA LEU A 48 15.17 -14.57 28.82
C LEU A 48 15.55 -13.14 28.41
N ARG A 49 16.83 -12.73 28.55
CA ARG A 49 17.33 -11.45 28.03
C ARG A 49 17.03 -11.32 26.53
N LYS A 50 17.36 -12.34 25.73
CA LYS A 50 17.15 -12.34 24.29
C LYS A 50 15.66 -12.21 23.94
N GLU A 51 14.80 -12.94 24.64
CA GLU A 51 13.34 -12.87 24.44
C GLU A 51 12.79 -11.47 24.77
N VAL A 52 13.28 -10.86 25.85
CA VAL A 52 12.91 -9.48 26.23
C VAL A 52 13.35 -8.47 25.17
N ASP A 53 14.57 -8.57 24.65
CA ASP A 53 15.07 -7.67 23.61
C ASP A 53 14.23 -7.80 22.31
N GLN A 54 13.87 -9.03 21.93
CA GLN A 54 13.00 -9.29 20.78
C GLN A 54 11.59 -8.71 20.98
N ALA A 55 11.01 -8.88 22.16
CA ALA A 55 9.70 -8.34 22.50
C ALA A 55 9.72 -6.80 22.52
N GLN A 56 10.79 -6.17 23.00
CA GLN A 56 10.97 -4.73 22.95
C GLN A 56 11.03 -4.20 21.51
N ALA A 57 11.77 -4.88 20.63
CA ALA A 57 11.81 -4.54 19.21
C ALA A 57 10.46 -4.73 18.52
N GLN A 58 9.67 -5.74 18.92
CA GLN A 58 8.31 -5.94 18.41
C GLN A 58 7.36 -4.82 18.86
N ALA A 59 7.42 -4.42 20.14
CA ALA A 59 6.63 -3.32 20.66
C ALA A 59 6.93 -2.00 19.94
N ALA A 60 8.21 -1.71 19.67
CA ALA A 60 8.60 -0.53 18.90
C ALA A 60 8.02 -0.54 17.47
N ARG A 61 8.04 -1.70 16.79
CA ARG A 61 7.44 -1.86 15.47
C ARG A 61 5.92 -1.68 15.49
N GLN A 62 5.23 -2.20 16.51
CA GLN A 62 3.79 -2.02 16.67
C GLN A 62 3.41 -0.54 16.86
N HIS A 63 4.19 0.22 17.64
CA HIS A 63 3.97 1.65 17.81
C HIS A 63 4.11 2.41 16.49
N ALA A 64 5.19 2.17 15.74
CA ALA A 64 5.38 2.81 14.44
C ALA A 64 4.27 2.46 13.44
N ALA A 65 3.78 1.20 13.47
CA ALA A 65 2.64 0.78 12.64
C ALA A 65 1.35 1.49 13.05
N ALA A 66 1.12 1.72 14.35
CA ALA A 66 -0.01 2.48 14.83
C ALA A 66 0.04 3.95 14.36
N ASP A 67 1.20 4.60 14.44
CA ASP A 67 1.38 5.98 13.96
C ASP A 67 1.10 6.10 12.45
N ALA A 68 1.58 5.14 11.66
CA ALA A 68 1.30 5.09 10.23
C ALA A 68 -0.19 4.89 9.94
N LEU A 69 -0.85 3.99 10.68
CA LEU A 69 -2.28 3.73 10.51
C LEU A 69 -3.14 4.94 10.93
N ALA A 70 -2.74 5.69 11.96
CA ALA A 70 -3.37 6.96 12.32
C ALA A 70 -3.27 8.00 11.19
N ALA A 71 -2.14 8.06 10.49
CA ALA A 71 -1.97 8.96 9.35
C ALA A 71 -2.90 8.56 8.19
N SER A 72 -2.96 7.27 7.84
CA SER A 72 -3.89 6.77 6.82
C SER A 72 -5.35 7.01 7.18
N ALA A 73 -5.73 6.87 8.45
CA ALA A 73 -7.09 7.14 8.91
C ALA A 73 -7.47 8.63 8.70
N ARG A 74 -6.56 9.57 8.98
CA ARG A 74 -6.76 11.00 8.68
C ARG A 74 -6.92 11.26 7.18
N GLU A 75 -6.14 10.59 6.35
CA GLU A 75 -6.23 10.71 4.88
C GLU A 75 -7.58 10.19 4.36
N VAL A 76 -8.04 9.05 4.87
CA VAL A 76 -9.37 8.50 4.53
C VAL A 76 -10.48 9.46 4.95
N ALA A 77 -10.35 10.14 6.09
CA ALA A 77 -11.34 11.12 6.53
C ALA A 77 -11.41 12.34 5.60
N ALA A 78 -10.26 12.84 5.15
CA ALA A 78 -10.19 13.93 4.17
C ALA A 78 -10.80 13.52 2.82
N LEU A 79 -10.44 12.33 2.32
CA LEU A 79 -11.01 11.81 1.07
C LEU A 79 -12.53 11.60 1.16
N SER A 80 -13.01 11.12 2.31
CA SER A 80 -14.45 10.96 2.55
C SER A 80 -15.19 12.30 2.48
N ALA A 81 -14.62 13.36 3.07
CA ALA A 81 -15.19 14.70 3.00
C ALA A 81 -15.23 15.24 1.57
N ASP A 82 -14.17 15.03 0.79
CA ASP A 82 -14.09 15.44 -0.62
C ASP A 82 -15.12 14.70 -1.49
N VAL A 83 -15.26 13.38 -1.31
CA VAL A 83 -16.27 12.58 -2.02
C VAL A 83 -17.67 13.05 -1.66
N ASN A 84 -17.95 13.31 -0.37
CA ASN A 84 -19.24 13.82 0.06
C ASN A 84 -19.57 15.19 -0.57
N ALA A 85 -18.59 16.11 -0.61
CA ALA A 85 -18.75 17.39 -1.30
C ALA A 85 -19.00 17.20 -2.81
N GLY A 86 -18.35 16.20 -3.43
CA GLY A 86 -18.61 15.80 -4.81
C GLY A 86 -20.04 15.30 -5.03
N THR A 87 -20.53 14.42 -4.15
CA THR A 87 -21.90 13.88 -4.18
C THR A 87 -22.94 15.01 -4.11
N VAL A 88 -22.75 16.00 -3.24
CA VAL A 88 -23.64 17.18 -3.15
C VAL A 88 -23.66 17.98 -4.45
N ARG A 89 -22.51 18.21 -5.09
CA ARG A 89 -22.45 18.92 -6.38
C ARG A 89 -23.12 18.15 -7.52
N ILE A 90 -23.01 16.82 -7.53
CA ILE A 90 -23.69 15.97 -8.50
C ILE A 90 -25.21 16.06 -8.29
N ALA A 91 -25.67 16.01 -7.04
CA ALA A 91 -27.08 16.16 -6.69
C ALA A 91 -27.67 17.47 -7.21
N ASP A 92 -27.02 18.59 -6.93
CA ASP A 92 -27.43 19.92 -7.39
C ASP A 92 -27.50 19.99 -8.93
N THR A 93 -26.49 19.43 -9.61
CA THR A 93 -26.45 19.41 -11.07
C THR A 93 -27.56 18.55 -11.66
N ALA A 94 -27.81 17.37 -11.09
CA ALA A 94 -28.91 16.51 -11.51
C ALA A 94 -30.27 17.21 -11.35
N GLN A 95 -30.48 17.90 -10.23
CA GLN A 95 -31.72 18.63 -9.96
C GLN A 95 -31.92 19.80 -10.94
N ARG A 96 -30.87 20.57 -11.25
CA ARG A 96 -30.94 21.64 -12.26
C ARG A 96 -31.27 21.09 -13.65
N ASN A 97 -30.62 20.01 -14.06
CA ASN A 97 -30.87 19.39 -15.37
C ASN A 97 -32.28 18.77 -15.45
N LEU A 98 -32.79 18.21 -14.35
CA LEU A 98 -34.19 17.76 -14.27
C LEU A 98 -35.19 18.90 -14.49
N GLY A 99 -34.92 20.06 -13.89
CA GLY A 99 -35.72 21.27 -14.12
C GLY A 99 -35.74 21.67 -15.60
N GLN A 100 -34.55 21.77 -16.22
CA GLN A 100 -34.41 22.12 -17.63
C GLN A 100 -35.05 21.09 -18.58
N ALA A 101 -34.98 19.80 -18.25
CA ALA A 101 -35.62 18.75 -19.04
C ALA A 101 -37.14 18.87 -18.99
N ARG A 102 -37.72 19.17 -17.82
CA ARG A 102 -39.16 19.40 -17.65
C ARG A 102 -39.65 20.64 -18.41
N GLU A 103 -38.92 21.74 -18.33
CA GLU A 103 -39.21 22.96 -19.11
C GLU A 103 -39.19 22.66 -20.61
N SER A 104 -38.15 21.98 -21.10
CA SER A 104 -38.06 21.56 -22.51
C SER A 104 -39.23 20.65 -22.94
N MET A 105 -39.72 19.77 -22.05
CA MET A 105 -40.88 18.92 -22.33
C MET A 105 -42.17 19.74 -22.48
N GLU A 106 -42.35 20.78 -21.65
CA GLU A 106 -43.51 21.68 -21.78
C GLU A 106 -43.48 22.47 -23.10
N GLU A 107 -42.29 22.93 -23.50
CA GLU A 107 -42.08 23.61 -24.78
C GLU A 107 -42.39 22.70 -25.98
N LEU A 108 -41.92 21.45 -25.96
CA LEU A 108 -42.24 20.48 -27.01
C LEU A 108 -43.73 20.12 -27.06
N ALA A 109 -44.38 19.96 -25.90
CA ALA A 109 -45.82 19.75 -25.85
C ALA A 109 -46.61 20.94 -26.46
N SER A 110 -46.11 22.16 -26.27
CA SER A 110 -46.65 23.36 -26.92
C SER A 110 -46.40 23.35 -28.43
N LEU A 111 -45.20 22.92 -28.87
CA LEU A 111 -44.86 22.80 -30.29
C LEU A 111 -45.75 21.77 -31.00
N GLU A 112 -45.97 20.59 -30.41
CA GLU A 112 -46.88 19.58 -30.96
C GLU A 112 -48.31 20.10 -31.14
N ARG A 113 -48.83 20.84 -30.15
CA ARG A 113 -50.15 21.48 -30.26
C ARG A 113 -50.20 22.49 -31.41
N ARG A 114 -49.13 23.27 -31.62
CA ARG A 114 -49.03 24.23 -32.73
C ARG A 114 -48.94 23.53 -34.07
N MET A 115 -48.18 22.44 -34.19
CA MET A 115 -48.08 21.66 -35.42
C MET A 115 -49.44 21.07 -35.82
N LYS A 116 -50.20 20.55 -34.86
CA LYS A 116 -51.55 20.05 -35.09
C LYS A 116 -52.50 21.15 -35.60
N LEU A 117 -52.41 22.36 -35.03
CA LEU A 117 -53.20 23.49 -35.51
C LEU A 117 -52.84 23.89 -36.95
N ILE A 118 -51.55 23.90 -37.28
CA ILE A 118 -51.09 24.19 -38.66
C ILE A 118 -51.57 23.11 -39.61
N GLU A 119 -51.49 21.83 -39.22
CA GLU A 119 -52.00 20.71 -40.02
C GLU A 119 -53.49 20.91 -40.36
N GLU A 120 -54.33 21.19 -39.36
CA GLU A 120 -55.76 21.45 -39.53
C GLU A 120 -56.02 22.64 -40.48
N GLN A 121 -55.26 23.73 -40.33
CA GLN A 121 -55.37 24.91 -41.19
C GLN A 121 -54.96 24.62 -42.65
N VAL A 122 -53.87 23.87 -42.84
CA VAL A 122 -53.35 23.51 -44.18
C VAL A 122 -54.28 22.52 -44.87
N GLN A 123 -54.88 21.58 -44.14
CA GLN A 123 -55.92 20.68 -44.67
C GLN A 123 -57.16 21.47 -45.11
N GLY A 124 -57.63 22.43 -44.30
CA GLY A 124 -58.74 23.31 -44.67
C GLY A 124 -58.44 24.17 -45.91
N PHE A 125 -57.22 24.70 -46.00
CA PHE A 125 -56.75 25.44 -47.18
C PHE A 125 -56.69 24.54 -48.42
N SER A 126 -56.17 23.33 -48.29
CA SER A 126 -56.13 22.33 -49.37
C SER A 126 -57.53 22.04 -49.92
N GLY A 127 -58.53 21.85 -49.04
CA GLY A 127 -59.93 21.67 -49.45
C GLY A 127 -60.48 22.87 -50.24
N THR A 128 -60.16 24.10 -49.83
CA THR A 128 -60.55 25.33 -50.54
C THR A 128 -59.89 25.40 -51.92
N VAL A 129 -58.61 25.05 -52.03
CA VAL A 129 -57.87 24.97 -53.30
C VAL A 129 -58.52 23.94 -54.23
N THR A 130 -58.92 22.78 -53.73
CA THR A 130 -59.63 21.76 -54.51
C THR A 130 -60.97 22.27 -55.05
N GLN A 131 -61.76 22.98 -54.23
CA GLN A 131 -63.01 23.60 -54.69
C GLN A 131 -62.76 24.63 -55.79
N LEU A 132 -61.71 25.44 -55.67
CA LEU A 132 -61.33 26.43 -56.68
C LEU A 132 -60.94 25.79 -58.02
N VAL A 133 -60.25 24.63 -58.01
CA VAL A 133 -60.01 23.86 -59.24
C VAL A 133 -61.33 23.47 -59.92
N GLY A 134 -62.31 23.04 -59.13
CA GLY A 134 -63.66 22.70 -59.62
C GLY A 134 -64.33 23.88 -60.33
N HIS A 135 -64.38 25.05 -59.68
CA HIS A 135 -64.98 26.25 -60.27
C HIS A 135 -64.24 26.76 -61.52
N LEU A 136 -62.90 26.69 -61.55
CA LEU A 136 -62.13 27.07 -62.75
C LEU A 136 -62.42 26.15 -63.94
N ARG A 137 -62.68 24.86 -63.68
CA ARG A 137 -63.10 23.91 -64.70
C ARG A 137 -64.47 24.29 -65.28
N GLU A 138 -65.46 24.59 -64.42
CA GLU A 138 -66.79 25.05 -64.85
C GLU A 138 -66.70 26.34 -65.69
N ILE A 139 -65.87 27.31 -65.28
CA ILE A 139 -65.63 28.55 -66.06
C ILE A 139 -65.02 28.24 -67.43
N GLY A 140 -64.08 27.28 -67.51
CA GLY A 140 -63.51 26.84 -68.79
C GLY A 140 -64.52 26.17 -69.71
N GLU A 141 -65.43 25.37 -69.15
CA GLU A 141 -66.55 24.75 -69.88
C GLU A 141 -67.51 25.84 -70.40
N PHE A 142 -67.87 26.83 -69.56
CA PHE A 142 -68.68 27.98 -69.99
C PHE A 142 -68.02 28.80 -71.11
N GLY A 143 -66.71 29.05 -71.00
CA GLY A 143 -65.95 29.74 -72.05
C GLY A 143 -66.02 29.02 -73.40
N THR A 144 -65.91 27.68 -73.39
CA THR A 144 -66.01 26.84 -74.59
C THR A 144 -67.42 26.89 -75.20
N VAL A 145 -68.46 26.87 -74.36
CA VAL A 145 -69.86 27.01 -74.83
C VAL A 145 -70.08 28.38 -75.49
N ILE A 146 -69.58 29.45 -74.87
CA ILE A 146 -69.70 30.81 -75.43
C ILE A 146 -68.98 30.92 -76.77
N GLU A 147 -67.77 30.37 -76.89
CA GLU A 147 -67.03 30.30 -78.15
C GLU A 147 -67.83 29.56 -79.24
N ASN A 148 -68.41 28.41 -78.92
CA ASN A 148 -69.24 27.64 -79.85
C ASN A 148 -70.48 28.42 -80.30
N VAL A 149 -71.19 29.08 -79.38
CA VAL A 149 -72.35 29.92 -79.70
C VAL A 149 -71.94 31.11 -80.57
N ALA A 150 -70.83 31.76 -80.26
CA ALA A 150 -70.30 32.87 -81.03
C ALA A 150 -69.92 32.44 -82.46
N ASN A 151 -69.27 31.28 -82.62
CA ASN A 151 -68.92 30.71 -83.91
C ASN A 151 -70.17 30.34 -84.74
N GLN A 152 -71.17 29.72 -84.12
CA GLN A 152 -72.45 29.43 -84.77
C GLN A 152 -73.16 30.73 -85.20
N THR A 153 -73.18 31.74 -84.33
CA THR A 153 -73.78 33.05 -84.62
C THR A 153 -73.04 33.75 -85.77
N ASN A 154 -71.72 33.65 -85.83
CA ASN A 154 -70.89 34.16 -86.91
C ASN A 154 -71.23 33.48 -88.25
N LEU A 155 -71.39 32.16 -88.26
CA LEU A 155 -71.80 31.40 -89.45
C LEU A 155 -73.22 31.76 -89.91
N LEU A 156 -74.16 31.88 -88.98
CA LEU A 156 -75.53 32.37 -89.24
C LEU A 156 -75.51 33.77 -89.86
N ALA A 157 -74.70 34.68 -89.31
CA ALA A 157 -74.56 36.04 -89.80
C ALA A 157 -73.94 36.11 -91.20
N ILE A 158 -72.97 35.23 -91.50
CA ILE A 158 -72.40 35.09 -92.85
C ILE A 158 -73.46 34.60 -93.84
N ASN A 159 -74.22 33.56 -93.48
CA ASN A 159 -75.29 33.05 -94.34
C ASN A 159 -76.38 34.12 -94.58
N ALA A 160 -76.75 34.88 -93.54
CA ALA A 160 -77.68 36.00 -93.66
C ALA A 160 -77.13 37.13 -94.54
N ALA A 161 -75.83 37.45 -94.44
CA ALA A 161 -75.19 38.46 -95.28
C ALA A 161 -75.15 38.02 -96.76
N ILE A 162 -74.91 36.74 -97.04
CA ILE A 162 -74.96 36.17 -98.39
C ILE A 162 -76.37 36.28 -98.97
N GLU A 163 -77.40 35.87 -98.23
CA GLU A 163 -78.78 35.92 -98.71
C GLU A 163 -79.29 37.36 -98.88
N ALA A 164 -78.86 38.28 -98.01
CA ALA A 164 -79.13 39.71 -98.15
C ALA A 164 -78.46 40.31 -99.41
N ALA A 165 -77.25 39.87 -99.77
CA ALA A 165 -76.61 40.26 -101.02
C ALA A 165 -77.33 39.68 -102.25
N ARG A 166 -77.88 38.46 -102.13
CA ARG A 166 -78.64 37.77 -103.18
C ARG A 166 -79.97 38.45 -103.50
N ALA A 167 -80.60 39.08 -102.51
CA ALA A 167 -81.84 39.85 -102.64
C ALA A 167 -81.66 41.26 -103.27
N GLY A 168 -80.43 41.67 -103.61
CA GLY A 168 -80.16 42.93 -104.32
C GLY A 168 -80.60 44.20 -103.55
N PRO A 169 -81.23 45.19 -104.19
CA PRO A 169 -81.57 46.48 -103.55
C PRO A 169 -82.49 46.37 -102.32
N ALA A 170 -83.32 45.32 -102.26
CA ALA A 170 -84.28 45.05 -101.17
C ALA A 170 -83.61 44.45 -99.92
N GLY A 171 -82.42 43.86 -100.05
CA GLY A 171 -81.69 43.23 -98.94
C GLY A 171 -80.75 44.15 -98.15
N ARG A 172 -80.60 45.43 -98.54
CA ARG A 172 -79.61 46.37 -97.96
C ARG A 172 -79.73 46.55 -96.44
N GLY A 173 -80.95 46.65 -95.91
CA GLY A 173 -81.17 46.77 -94.46
C GLY A 173 -80.75 45.51 -93.69
N PHE A 174 -81.06 44.33 -94.25
CA PHE A 174 -80.65 43.04 -93.68
C PHE A 174 -79.13 42.83 -93.75
N ALA A 175 -78.47 43.30 -94.81
CA ALA A 175 -77.02 43.20 -94.94
C ALA A 175 -76.27 43.97 -93.83
N VAL A 176 -76.78 45.14 -93.41
CA VAL A 176 -76.20 45.94 -92.31
C VAL A 176 -76.41 45.25 -90.95
N VAL A 177 -77.59 44.66 -90.71
CA VAL A 177 -77.82 43.89 -89.48
C VAL A 177 -76.93 42.65 -89.45
N ALA A 178 -76.81 41.93 -90.56
CA ALA A 178 -75.96 40.75 -90.66
C ALA A 178 -74.47 41.07 -90.44
N SER A 179 -73.96 42.20 -90.95
CA SER A 179 -72.58 42.62 -90.68
C SER A 179 -72.36 43.00 -89.22
N GLU A 180 -73.33 43.64 -88.57
CA GLU A 180 -73.24 43.99 -87.15
C GLU A 180 -73.33 42.75 -86.24
N VAL A 181 -74.22 41.79 -86.53
CA VAL A 181 -74.28 40.50 -85.82
C VAL A 181 -72.98 39.72 -86.01
N ARG A 182 -72.40 39.73 -87.22
CA ARG A 182 -71.10 39.12 -87.49
C ARG A 182 -70.01 39.78 -86.65
N ARG A 183 -69.93 41.11 -86.64
CA ARG A 183 -68.95 41.86 -85.83
C ARG A 183 -69.11 41.56 -84.34
N LEU A 184 -70.35 41.55 -83.83
CA LEU A 184 -70.65 41.22 -82.43
C LEU A 184 -70.20 39.79 -82.09
N SER A 185 -70.51 38.81 -82.95
CA SER A 185 -70.09 37.42 -82.76
C SER A 185 -68.58 37.24 -82.74
N GLN A 186 -67.84 37.99 -83.55
CA GLN A 186 -66.37 38.00 -83.54
C GLN A 186 -65.81 38.60 -82.24
N VAL A 187 -66.42 39.65 -81.71
CA VAL A 187 -66.05 40.24 -80.41
C VAL A 187 -66.34 39.25 -79.28
N VAL A 188 -67.53 38.62 -79.25
CA VAL A 188 -67.88 37.62 -78.23
C VAL A 188 -66.90 36.44 -78.26
N ASN A 189 -66.52 35.97 -79.45
CA ASN A 189 -65.53 34.91 -79.60
C ASN A 189 -64.15 35.34 -79.05
N ALA A 190 -63.69 36.54 -79.40
CA ALA A 190 -62.42 37.07 -78.88
C ALA A 190 -62.41 37.19 -77.34
N GLU A 191 -63.54 37.59 -76.73
CA GLU A 191 -63.66 37.63 -75.27
C GLU A 191 -63.74 36.22 -74.65
N ALA A 192 -64.40 35.25 -75.31
CA ALA A 192 -64.40 33.85 -74.87
C ALA A 192 -62.98 33.25 -74.83
N VAL A 193 -62.16 33.53 -75.85
CA VAL A 193 -60.75 33.12 -75.90
C VAL A 193 -59.93 33.75 -74.76
N LYS A 194 -60.18 35.03 -74.42
CA LYS A 194 -59.53 35.68 -73.27
C LYS A 194 -59.94 35.02 -71.95
N ILE A 195 -61.23 34.69 -71.77
CA ILE A 195 -61.72 33.96 -70.59
C ILE A 195 -61.04 32.60 -70.46
N ALA A 196 -60.96 31.84 -71.57
CA ALA A 196 -60.28 30.54 -71.58
C ALA A 196 -58.80 30.67 -71.22
N THR A 197 -58.12 31.68 -71.75
CA THR A 197 -56.70 31.97 -71.44
C THR A 197 -56.50 32.32 -69.97
N ALA A 198 -57.33 33.20 -69.41
CA ALA A 198 -57.29 33.57 -68.00
C ALA A 198 -57.61 32.39 -67.07
N SER A 199 -58.60 31.56 -67.43
CA SER A 199 -58.93 30.34 -66.68
C SER A 199 -57.77 29.34 -66.69
N ASN A 200 -57.10 29.15 -67.84
CA ASN A 200 -55.91 28.30 -67.95
C ASN A 200 -54.75 28.82 -67.08
N ALA A 201 -54.50 30.13 -67.07
CA ALA A 201 -53.48 30.75 -66.23
C ALA A 201 -53.79 30.61 -64.73
N MET A 202 -55.04 30.84 -64.33
CA MET A 202 -55.48 30.61 -62.94
C MET A 202 -55.34 29.14 -62.54
N ARG A 203 -55.69 28.20 -63.43
CA ARG A 203 -55.52 26.76 -63.16
C ARG A 203 -54.06 26.41 -62.89
N ALA A 204 -53.12 26.96 -63.66
CA ALA A 204 -51.69 26.73 -63.43
C ALA A 204 -51.23 27.24 -62.05
N LEU A 205 -51.69 28.43 -61.64
CA LEU A 205 -51.41 28.99 -60.31
C LEU A 205 -52.01 28.13 -59.18
N VAL A 206 -53.23 27.64 -59.35
CA VAL A 206 -53.91 26.78 -58.37
C VAL A 206 -53.20 25.43 -58.26
N THR A 207 -52.76 24.83 -59.36
CA THR A 207 -51.94 23.60 -59.33
C THR A 207 -50.62 23.83 -58.58
N SER A 208 -49.93 24.95 -58.84
CA SER A 208 -48.71 25.31 -58.11
C SER A 208 -48.97 25.51 -56.61
N THR A 209 -50.07 26.20 -56.27
CA THR A 209 -50.50 26.42 -54.88
C THR A 209 -50.83 25.11 -54.17
N SER A 210 -51.50 24.19 -54.85
CA SER A 210 -51.78 22.83 -54.35
C SER A 210 -50.49 22.07 -54.04
N GLY A 211 -49.51 22.09 -54.95
CA GLY A 211 -48.19 21.49 -54.74
C GLY A 211 -47.45 22.09 -53.54
N ALA A 212 -47.45 23.41 -53.41
CA ALA A 212 -46.86 24.10 -52.25
C ALA A 212 -47.57 23.73 -50.94
N THR A 213 -48.89 23.61 -50.96
CA THR A 213 -49.70 23.19 -49.80
C THR A 213 -49.36 21.76 -49.36
N ALA A 214 -49.19 20.84 -50.32
CA ALA A 214 -48.76 19.47 -50.03
C ALA A 214 -47.35 19.43 -49.41
N GLY A 215 -46.42 20.26 -49.90
CA GLY A 215 -45.09 20.39 -49.33
C GLY A 215 -45.09 20.93 -47.89
N ILE A 216 -45.97 21.90 -47.58
CA ILE A 216 -46.15 22.39 -46.21
C ILE A 216 -46.66 21.27 -45.30
N LEU A 217 -47.66 20.50 -45.75
CA LEU A 217 -48.23 19.40 -44.96
C LEU A 217 -47.18 18.32 -44.66
N ASP A 218 -46.33 17.96 -45.63
CA ASP A 218 -45.21 17.05 -45.41
C ASP A 218 -44.20 17.62 -44.39
N GLY A 219 -43.86 18.91 -44.51
CA GLY A 219 -42.99 19.60 -43.56
C GLY A 219 -43.53 19.61 -42.12
N VAL A 220 -44.84 19.80 -41.95
CA VAL A 220 -45.51 19.71 -40.64
C VAL A 220 -45.42 18.28 -40.08
N ASN A 221 -45.67 17.26 -40.91
CA ASN A 221 -45.57 15.86 -40.50
C ASN A 221 -44.15 15.43 -40.12
N VAL A 222 -43.13 15.94 -40.80
CA VAL A 222 -41.72 15.73 -40.42
C VAL A 222 -41.44 16.42 -39.08
N SER A 223 -41.81 17.70 -38.95
CA SER A 223 -41.57 18.48 -37.72
C SER A 223 -42.25 17.87 -36.50
N ALA A 224 -43.48 17.36 -36.65
CA ALA A 224 -44.20 16.69 -35.58
C ALA A 224 -43.50 15.39 -35.13
N ARG A 225 -42.96 14.60 -36.07
CA ARG A 225 -42.18 13.40 -35.74
C ARG A 225 -40.88 13.73 -35.01
N GLU A 226 -40.17 14.77 -35.44
CA GLU A 226 -38.94 15.24 -34.78
C GLU A 226 -39.23 15.73 -33.36
N ALA A 227 -40.30 16.50 -33.16
CA ALA A 227 -40.75 16.94 -31.83
C ALA A 227 -41.07 15.74 -30.92
N GLY A 228 -41.81 14.75 -31.42
CA GLY A 228 -42.13 13.53 -30.66
C GLY A 228 -40.89 12.71 -30.29
N SER A 229 -39.90 12.62 -31.19
CA SER A 229 -38.62 11.96 -30.89
C SER A 229 -37.83 12.72 -29.82
N ALA A 230 -37.79 14.05 -29.89
CA ALA A 230 -37.13 14.88 -28.87
C ALA A 230 -37.80 14.72 -27.50
N ALA A 231 -39.13 14.64 -27.45
CA ALA A 231 -39.89 14.41 -26.22
C ALA A 231 -39.58 13.04 -25.59
N SER A 232 -39.43 11.99 -26.42
CA SER A 232 -39.02 10.67 -25.97
C SER A 232 -37.61 10.68 -25.36
N HIS A 233 -36.65 11.37 -25.99
CA HIS A 233 -35.29 11.52 -25.44
C HIS A 233 -35.28 12.27 -24.10
N LEU A 234 -36.07 13.35 -23.97
CA LEU A 234 -36.19 14.08 -22.71
C LEU A 234 -36.82 13.24 -21.60
N THR A 235 -37.80 12.41 -21.94
CA THR A 235 -38.39 11.46 -20.98
C THR A 235 -37.34 10.48 -20.46
N ALA A 236 -36.47 9.97 -21.34
CA ALA A 236 -35.35 9.14 -20.94
C ALA A 236 -34.35 9.90 -20.04
N PHE A 237 -34.02 11.16 -20.36
CA PHE A 237 -33.16 11.99 -19.52
C PHE A 237 -33.74 12.22 -18.11
N VAL A 238 -35.05 12.46 -17.99
CA VAL A 238 -35.70 12.58 -16.68
C VAL A 238 -35.49 11.32 -15.85
N ALA A 239 -35.74 10.14 -16.45
CA ALA A 239 -35.51 8.87 -15.78
C ALA A 239 -34.04 8.64 -15.40
N ASP A 240 -33.09 9.08 -16.24
CA ASP A 240 -31.66 8.99 -15.97
C ASP A 240 -31.24 9.84 -14.75
N PHE A 241 -31.76 11.07 -14.65
CA PHE A 241 -31.46 11.94 -13.51
C PHE A 241 -32.15 11.49 -12.21
N GLU A 242 -33.34 10.89 -12.28
CA GLU A 242 -33.96 10.27 -11.11
C GLU A 242 -33.11 9.09 -10.58
N ARG A 243 -32.59 8.24 -11.48
CA ARG A 243 -31.63 7.18 -11.11
C ARG A 243 -30.31 7.75 -10.57
N MET A 244 -29.82 8.85 -11.13
CA MET A 244 -28.64 9.54 -10.63
C MET A 244 -28.85 10.05 -9.20
N THR A 245 -30.02 10.62 -8.91
CA THR A 245 -30.39 11.09 -7.57
C THR A 245 -30.41 9.94 -6.55
N ALA A 246 -31.01 8.80 -6.90
CA ALA A 246 -30.97 7.61 -6.04
C ALA A 246 -29.53 7.10 -5.80
N THR A 247 -28.65 7.20 -6.80
CA THR A 247 -27.24 6.82 -6.67
C THR A 247 -26.49 7.77 -5.73
N VAL A 248 -26.76 9.07 -5.82
CA VAL A 248 -26.24 10.10 -4.90
C VAL A 248 -26.63 9.79 -3.46
N ASP A 249 -27.89 9.42 -3.19
CA ASP A 249 -28.35 9.05 -1.84
C ASP A 249 -27.61 7.82 -1.30
N GLN A 250 -27.40 6.80 -2.14
CA GLN A 250 -26.61 5.63 -1.77
C GLN A 250 -25.16 5.98 -1.46
N MET A 251 -24.54 6.88 -2.24
CA MET A 251 -23.19 7.38 -1.97
C MET A 251 -23.13 8.12 -0.64
N ALA A 252 -24.11 8.96 -0.32
CA ALA A 252 -24.16 9.68 0.95
C ALA A 252 -24.24 8.71 2.14
N ALA A 253 -25.10 7.68 2.06
CA ALA A 253 -25.19 6.64 3.08
C ALA A 253 -23.89 5.84 3.23
N ALA A 254 -23.24 5.51 2.11
CA ALA A 254 -21.94 4.83 2.12
C ALA A 254 -20.84 5.68 2.78
N MET A 255 -20.83 7.00 2.54
CA MET A 255 -19.88 7.92 3.17
C MET A 255 -20.09 8.01 4.69
N GLN A 256 -21.34 8.05 5.17
CA GLN A 256 -21.62 8.01 6.61
C GLN A 256 -21.13 6.73 7.27
N SER A 257 -21.32 5.58 6.60
CA SER A 257 -20.78 4.30 7.06
C SER A 257 -19.25 4.30 7.10
N LEU A 258 -18.62 4.85 6.06
CA LEU A 258 -17.16 4.98 5.98
C LEU A 258 -16.59 5.84 7.13
N ASP A 259 -17.24 6.97 7.46
CA ASP A 259 -16.84 7.81 8.58
C ASP A 259 -16.93 7.04 9.92
N GLY A 260 -18.03 6.30 10.13
CA GLY A 260 -18.19 5.45 11.31
C GLY A 260 -17.10 4.38 11.42
N VAL A 261 -16.75 3.72 10.31
CA VAL A 261 -15.64 2.75 10.27
C VAL A 261 -14.30 3.43 10.56
N ASN A 262 -14.06 4.62 10.02
CA ASN A 262 -12.82 5.37 10.24
C ASN A 262 -12.66 5.78 11.71
N GLN A 263 -13.72 6.23 12.36
CA GLN A 263 -13.72 6.51 13.81
C GLN A 263 -13.35 5.25 14.63
N GLN A 264 -13.89 4.08 14.25
CA GLN A 264 -13.52 2.81 14.90
C GLN A 264 -12.05 2.44 14.67
N ILE A 265 -11.53 2.67 13.46
CA ILE A 265 -10.10 2.46 13.15
C ILE A 265 -9.24 3.35 14.05
N ASN A 266 -9.55 4.63 14.19
CA ASN A 266 -8.80 5.54 15.06
C ASN A 266 -8.79 5.07 16.52
N ALA A 267 -9.94 4.66 17.06
CA ALA A 267 -10.00 4.11 18.42
C ALA A 267 -9.15 2.84 18.58
N LYS A 268 -9.12 1.97 17.57
CA LYS A 268 -8.29 0.75 17.58
C LYS A 268 -6.80 1.06 17.45
N VAL A 269 -6.44 2.09 16.68
CA VAL A 269 -5.06 2.57 16.55
C VAL A 269 -4.54 3.09 17.88
N GLU A 270 -5.34 3.89 18.60
CA GLU A 270 -5.00 4.37 19.94
C GLU A 270 -4.79 3.20 20.92
N GLU A 271 -5.66 2.20 20.88
CA GLU A 271 -5.53 0.98 21.69
C GLU A 271 -4.22 0.24 21.39
N VAL A 272 -3.85 0.06 20.11
CA VAL A 272 -2.59 -0.58 19.71
C VAL A 272 -1.37 0.23 20.17
N ALA A 273 -1.39 1.56 20.00
CA ALA A 273 -0.31 2.43 20.45
C ALA A 273 -0.13 2.35 21.98
N HIS A 274 -1.24 2.36 22.73
CA HIS A 274 -1.23 2.20 24.18
C HIS A 274 -0.66 0.85 24.61
N ASN A 275 -1.10 -0.24 23.98
CA ASN A 275 -0.62 -1.60 24.25
C ASN A 275 0.87 -1.74 23.94
N ALA A 276 1.34 -1.16 22.83
CA ALA A 276 2.75 -1.15 22.45
C ALA A 276 3.62 -0.39 23.48
N SER A 277 3.15 0.76 23.98
CA SER A 277 3.82 1.53 25.03
C SER A 277 3.89 0.78 26.36
N SER A 278 2.79 0.13 26.75
CA SER A 278 2.73 -0.71 27.95
C SER A 278 3.66 -1.93 27.85
N ALA A 279 3.69 -2.59 26.68
CA ALA A 279 4.61 -3.69 26.41
C ALA A 279 6.08 -3.23 26.49
N LYS A 280 6.43 -2.07 25.91
CA LYS A 280 7.77 -1.49 26.00
C LYS A 280 8.19 -1.27 27.46
N THR A 281 7.33 -0.69 28.29
CA THR A 281 7.60 -0.45 29.71
C THR A 281 7.81 -1.76 30.46
N THR A 282 6.93 -2.75 30.22
CA THR A 282 7.04 -4.08 30.82
C THR A 282 8.35 -4.78 30.43
N MET A 283 8.79 -4.63 29.17
CA MET A 283 10.05 -5.21 28.69
C MET A 283 11.28 -4.53 29.29
N GLN A 284 11.25 -3.21 29.50
CA GLN A 284 12.32 -2.51 30.22
C GLN A 284 12.47 -3.02 31.66
N ASP A 285 11.34 -3.22 32.35
CA ASP A 285 11.34 -3.80 33.70
C ASP A 285 11.82 -5.25 33.72
N ALA A 286 11.37 -6.06 32.77
CA ALA A 286 11.84 -7.43 32.61
C ALA A 286 13.36 -7.48 32.37
N SER A 287 13.89 -6.58 31.53
CA SER A 287 15.31 -6.49 31.24
C SER A 287 16.12 -6.17 32.51
N ARG A 288 15.67 -5.19 33.31
CA ARG A 288 16.30 -4.88 34.61
C ARG A 288 16.30 -6.10 35.54
N ARG A 289 15.18 -6.78 35.71
CA ARG A 289 15.06 -7.98 36.56
C ARG A 289 15.94 -9.13 36.09
N VAL A 290 16.05 -9.34 34.78
CA VAL A 290 16.95 -10.36 34.21
C VAL A 290 18.40 -10.02 34.49
N ASP A 291 18.79 -8.73 34.48
CA ASP A 291 20.15 -8.34 34.87
C ASP A 291 20.43 -8.60 36.35
N GLU A 292 19.46 -8.31 37.22
CA GLU A 292 19.57 -8.60 38.66
C GLU A 292 19.75 -10.11 38.92
N VAL A 293 18.97 -10.97 38.23
CA VAL A 293 19.12 -12.42 38.32
C VAL A 293 20.48 -12.87 37.81
N ARG A 294 20.97 -12.30 36.70
CA ARG A 294 22.29 -12.60 36.15
C ARG A 294 23.39 -12.28 37.17
N VAL A 295 23.38 -11.06 37.72
CA VAL A 295 24.37 -10.62 38.72
C VAL A 295 24.32 -11.49 39.98
N ALA A 296 23.13 -11.76 40.53
CA ALA A 296 22.99 -12.60 41.71
C ALA A 296 23.46 -14.04 41.47
N THR A 297 23.23 -14.58 40.27
CA THR A 297 23.66 -15.93 39.90
C THR A 297 25.17 -16.01 39.76
N GLU A 298 25.81 -15.00 39.16
CA GLU A 298 27.27 -14.89 39.08
C GLU A 298 27.91 -14.75 40.47
N GLU A 299 27.34 -13.95 41.38
CA GLU A 299 27.80 -13.85 42.76
C GLU A 299 27.72 -15.22 43.48
N LEU A 300 26.60 -15.94 43.30
CA LEU A 300 26.43 -17.28 43.87
C LEU A 300 27.43 -18.28 43.27
N GLN A 301 27.63 -18.26 41.96
CA GLN A 301 28.62 -19.08 41.27
C GLN A 301 30.04 -18.82 41.78
N GLY A 302 30.40 -17.55 41.97
CA GLY A 302 31.70 -17.16 42.52
C GLY A 302 31.92 -17.69 43.95
N VAL A 303 30.89 -17.63 44.79
CA VAL A 303 30.95 -18.22 46.14
C VAL A 303 31.08 -19.74 46.07
N LEU A 304 30.24 -20.40 45.26
CA LEU A 304 30.23 -21.86 45.15
C LEU A 304 31.52 -22.40 44.58
N ALA A 305 32.17 -21.70 43.65
CA ALA A 305 33.44 -22.09 43.06
C ALA A 305 34.60 -22.13 44.09
N GLY A 306 34.50 -21.39 45.21
CA GLY A 306 35.48 -21.43 46.30
C GLY A 306 35.46 -22.72 47.13
N PHE A 307 34.44 -23.57 47.00
CA PHE A 307 34.32 -24.82 47.77
C PHE A 307 34.87 -26.02 47.00
N ARG A 308 36.06 -26.52 47.33
CA ARG A 308 36.58 -27.76 46.71
C ARG A 308 35.71 -28.95 47.15
N THR A 309 35.10 -29.64 46.18
CA THR A 309 34.16 -30.74 46.46
C THR A 309 34.79 -32.12 46.35
N GLY A 310 36.06 -32.20 45.92
CA GLY A 310 36.84 -33.42 45.80
C GLY A 310 36.36 -34.34 44.67
N GLY A 311 37.21 -34.56 43.65
CA GLY A 311 36.98 -35.56 42.60
C GLY A 311 35.74 -35.33 41.73
N THR A 312 35.24 -34.09 41.64
CA THR A 312 34.15 -33.74 40.72
C THR A 312 34.71 -33.21 39.41
N ALA A 313 33.90 -33.24 38.34
CA ALA A 313 34.28 -32.64 37.06
C ALA A 313 34.65 -31.16 37.24
N PHE A 314 33.90 -30.40 38.04
CA PHE A 314 34.21 -29.00 38.34
C PHE A 314 35.57 -28.83 39.02
N ASP A 315 35.95 -29.74 39.92
CA ASP A 315 37.29 -29.71 40.55
C ASP A 315 38.39 -29.89 39.48
N ALA A 316 38.19 -30.81 38.52
CA ALA A 316 39.09 -30.99 37.38
C ALA A 316 39.17 -29.76 36.45
N LEU A 317 38.06 -29.02 36.26
CA LEU A 317 38.09 -27.75 35.50
C LEU A 317 38.88 -26.68 36.23
N VAL A 318 38.70 -26.54 37.55
CA VAL A 318 39.47 -25.57 38.34
C VAL A 318 40.95 -25.94 38.31
N ASP A 319 41.29 -27.22 38.46
CA ASP A 319 42.68 -27.70 38.44
C ASP A 319 43.31 -27.52 37.06
N GLY A 320 42.59 -27.89 35.99
CA GLY A 320 43.04 -27.71 34.61
C GLY A 320 43.18 -26.23 34.23
N THR A 321 42.29 -25.36 34.70
CA THR A 321 42.41 -23.90 34.48
C THR A 321 43.59 -23.31 35.26
N THR A 322 43.85 -23.81 36.47
CA THR A 322 45.00 -23.41 37.29
C THR A 322 46.31 -23.84 36.63
N ALA A 323 46.40 -25.08 36.16
CA ALA A 323 47.55 -25.59 35.42
C ALA A 323 47.78 -24.78 34.14
N LEU A 324 46.72 -24.54 33.35
CA LEU A 324 46.79 -23.70 32.16
C LEU A 324 47.30 -22.29 32.48
N ARG A 325 46.79 -21.65 33.54
CA ARG A 325 47.25 -20.31 33.97
C ARG A 325 48.76 -20.32 34.23
N ASP A 326 49.24 -21.32 34.97
CA ASP A 326 50.63 -21.40 35.38
C ASP A 326 51.55 -21.72 34.18
N GLU A 327 51.11 -22.58 33.27
CA GLU A 327 51.81 -22.85 31.99
C GLU A 327 51.87 -21.61 31.09
N VAL A 328 50.75 -20.88 30.95
CA VAL A 328 50.73 -19.63 30.18
C VAL A 328 51.64 -18.59 30.82
N LEU A 329 51.61 -18.44 32.16
CA LEU A 329 52.50 -17.53 32.86
C LEU A 329 53.98 -17.89 32.64
N ALA A 330 54.32 -19.18 32.70
CA ALA A 330 55.69 -19.65 32.45
C ALA A 330 56.12 -19.39 31.00
N CYS A 331 55.24 -19.65 30.02
CA CYS A 331 55.47 -19.34 28.60
C CYS A 331 55.73 -17.85 28.38
N LEU A 332 54.84 -16.99 28.87
CA LEU A 332 54.98 -15.54 28.77
C LEU A 332 56.27 -15.05 29.44
N SER A 333 56.63 -15.64 30.59
CA SER A 333 57.85 -15.31 31.31
C SER A 333 59.12 -15.67 30.53
N SER A 334 59.13 -16.85 29.92
CA SER A 334 60.25 -17.32 29.09
C SER A 334 60.45 -16.42 27.87
N HIS A 335 59.36 -16.08 27.17
CA HIS A 335 59.42 -15.20 25.99
C HIS A 335 59.78 -13.75 26.36
N ALA A 336 59.30 -13.26 27.51
CA ALA A 336 59.70 -11.94 28.02
C ALA A 336 61.20 -11.90 28.37
N ALA A 337 61.75 -12.97 28.97
CA ALA A 337 63.19 -13.09 29.21
C ALA A 337 64.00 -13.17 27.90
N GLY A 338 63.41 -13.73 26.84
CA GLY A 338 63.95 -13.72 25.47
C GLY A 338 63.79 -12.41 24.70
N GLY A 339 63.27 -11.34 25.33
CA GLY A 339 63.14 -10.00 24.76
C GLY A 339 61.79 -9.67 24.12
N ALA A 340 60.79 -10.55 24.20
CA ALA A 340 59.45 -10.26 23.68
C ALA A 340 58.71 -9.24 24.56
N ASN A 341 58.12 -8.20 23.96
CA ASN A 341 57.27 -7.26 24.67
C ASN A 341 55.87 -7.83 24.89
N ILE A 342 55.70 -8.70 25.88
CA ILE A 342 54.42 -9.34 26.19
C ILE A 342 53.31 -8.36 26.66
N PHE A 343 53.64 -7.10 26.91
CA PHE A 343 52.69 -6.03 27.26
C PHE A 343 52.40 -5.08 26.09
N ASP A 344 52.77 -5.45 24.86
CA ASP A 344 52.44 -4.65 23.68
C ASP A 344 50.92 -4.60 23.46
N GLN A 345 50.36 -3.40 23.60
CA GLN A 345 48.95 -3.11 23.33
C GLN A 345 48.76 -2.20 22.11
N GLN A 346 49.80 -2.06 21.27
CA GLN A 346 49.70 -1.39 19.98
C GLN A 346 49.05 -2.34 18.97
N TYR A 347 47.76 -2.62 19.14
CA TYR A 347 46.99 -3.52 18.28
C TYR A 347 46.96 -3.01 16.84
N ARG A 348 47.75 -3.63 15.95
CA ARG A 348 47.80 -3.27 14.53
C ARG A 348 46.71 -4.05 13.79
N PRO A 349 45.77 -3.39 13.10
CA PRO A 349 44.68 -4.10 12.42
C PRO A 349 45.22 -4.99 11.30
N ILE A 350 44.63 -6.19 11.18
CA ILE A 350 44.86 -7.09 10.05
C ILE A 350 43.87 -6.71 8.95
N ALA A 351 44.39 -6.32 7.78
CA ALA A 351 43.58 -5.91 6.65
C ALA A 351 42.57 -6.99 6.23
N GLN A 352 41.41 -6.55 5.74
CA GLN A 352 40.36 -7.43 5.20
C GLN A 352 39.88 -8.51 6.21
N SER A 353 39.79 -8.16 7.50
CA SER A 353 39.24 -9.04 8.54
C SER A 353 37.85 -8.60 9.00
N ASP A 354 36.89 -9.53 8.97
CA ASP A 354 35.53 -9.33 9.45
C ASP A 354 35.02 -10.61 10.14
N PRO A 355 34.98 -10.70 11.49
CA PRO A 355 35.20 -9.63 12.48
C PRO A 355 36.63 -9.04 12.51
N PRO A 356 36.81 -7.82 13.05
CA PRO A 356 38.13 -7.18 13.16
C PRO A 356 39.15 -8.03 13.93
N ARG A 357 40.34 -8.20 13.34
CA ARG A 357 41.50 -8.87 13.96
C ARG A 357 42.71 -7.94 13.98
N PHE A 358 43.63 -8.21 14.89
CA PHE A 358 44.78 -7.38 15.21
C PHE A 358 46.04 -8.21 15.39
N THR A 359 47.21 -7.59 15.31
CA THR A 359 48.47 -8.24 15.64
C THR A 359 49.32 -7.35 16.55
N THR A 360 50.14 -7.97 17.39
CA THR A 360 51.09 -7.31 18.27
C THR A 360 52.51 -7.81 18.02
N SER A 361 53.52 -7.12 18.57
CA SER A 361 54.93 -7.49 18.42
C SER A 361 55.32 -8.83 19.03
N TYR A 362 54.55 -9.35 20.01
CA TYR A 362 54.86 -10.62 20.68
C TYR A 362 54.09 -11.83 20.15
N ASP A 363 53.09 -11.64 19.27
CA ASP A 363 52.26 -12.73 18.74
C ASP A 363 53.10 -13.92 18.25
N ARG A 364 54.04 -13.66 17.33
CA ARG A 364 54.87 -14.70 16.69
C ARG A 364 55.70 -15.51 17.69
N ALA A 365 56.09 -14.89 18.80
CA ALA A 365 56.88 -15.56 19.83
C ALA A 365 56.03 -16.58 20.60
N VAL A 366 54.77 -16.24 20.91
CA VAL A 366 53.93 -17.02 21.84
C VAL A 366 52.86 -17.88 21.16
N GLU A 367 52.49 -17.58 19.91
CA GLU A 367 51.33 -18.16 19.22
C GLU A 367 51.33 -19.69 19.22
N ARG A 368 52.45 -20.31 18.84
CA ARG A 368 52.56 -21.77 18.73
C ARG A 368 52.47 -22.44 20.10
N ASP A 369 53.22 -21.93 21.07
CA ASP A 369 53.34 -22.54 22.38
C ASP A 369 52.02 -22.43 23.16
N LEU A 370 51.36 -21.26 23.10
CA LEU A 370 50.04 -21.06 23.70
C LEU A 370 48.96 -21.92 23.04
N GLN A 371 48.95 -22.03 21.70
CA GLN A 371 47.97 -22.85 20.99
C GLN A 371 48.07 -24.33 21.38
N GLN A 372 49.29 -24.87 21.52
CA GLN A 372 49.51 -26.24 21.97
C GLN A 372 48.96 -26.48 23.37
N MET A 373 49.13 -25.53 24.30
CA MET A 373 48.55 -25.60 25.65
C MET A 373 47.01 -25.61 25.58
N PHE A 374 46.42 -24.76 24.75
CA PHE A 374 44.96 -24.69 24.61
C PHE A 374 44.36 -25.95 24.00
N ASP A 375 45.01 -26.55 23.00
CA ASP A 375 44.56 -27.81 22.39
C ASP A 375 44.70 -28.99 23.34
N ARG A 376 45.76 -29.01 24.17
CA ARG A 376 45.94 -30.01 25.22
C ARG A 376 44.80 -29.98 26.22
N VAL A 377 44.44 -28.79 26.71
CA VAL A 377 43.31 -28.61 27.64
C VAL A 377 42.01 -29.17 27.06
N LEU A 378 41.75 -28.98 25.76
CA LEU A 378 40.55 -29.53 25.10
C LEU A 378 40.54 -31.05 25.03
N THR A 379 41.72 -31.66 25.02
CA THR A 379 41.88 -33.12 24.97
C THR A 379 41.78 -33.74 26.36
N GLU A 380 42.35 -33.07 27.36
CA GLU A 380 42.45 -33.57 28.73
C GLU A 380 41.21 -33.27 29.59
N LEU A 381 40.44 -32.23 29.26
CA LEU A 381 39.28 -31.81 30.03
C LEU A 381 37.95 -32.09 29.30
N PRO A 382 37.21 -33.14 29.69
CA PRO A 382 35.91 -33.45 29.11
C PRO A 382 34.92 -32.29 29.22
N GLY A 383 34.28 -31.93 28.11
CA GLY A 383 33.31 -30.84 28.05
C GLY A 383 33.90 -29.45 27.80
N ALA A 384 35.23 -29.30 27.72
CA ALA A 384 35.85 -28.06 27.28
C ALA A 384 35.45 -27.74 25.82
N ALA A 385 34.80 -26.59 25.63
CA ALA A 385 34.43 -26.07 24.33
C ALA A 385 35.57 -25.25 23.71
N TYR A 386 36.28 -24.48 24.54
CA TYR A 386 37.48 -23.74 24.17
C TYR A 386 38.40 -23.46 25.37
N ALA A 387 39.66 -23.17 25.07
CA ALA A 387 40.62 -22.57 25.99
C ALA A 387 41.38 -21.45 25.25
N LEU A 388 41.63 -20.34 25.94
CA LEU A 388 42.48 -19.27 25.44
C LEU A 388 43.02 -18.39 26.58
N ALA A 389 43.96 -17.51 26.26
CA ALA A 389 44.42 -16.43 27.12
C ALA A 389 44.18 -15.09 26.44
N VAL A 390 43.69 -14.11 27.21
CA VAL A 390 43.51 -12.73 26.76
C VAL A 390 44.32 -11.78 27.63
N ASP A 391 44.81 -10.70 27.03
CA ASP A 391 45.37 -9.59 27.80
C ASP A 391 44.26 -8.81 28.54
N ASN A 392 44.64 -7.83 29.34
CA ASN A 392 43.72 -7.05 30.17
C ASN A 392 42.79 -6.08 29.41
N ARG A 393 42.89 -6.03 28.08
CA ARG A 393 41.94 -5.36 27.18
C ARG A 393 41.13 -6.35 26.34
N GLY A 394 41.28 -7.65 26.58
CA GLY A 394 40.53 -8.71 25.90
C GLY A 394 41.18 -9.20 24.60
N TYR A 395 42.41 -8.79 24.29
CA TYR A 395 43.11 -9.25 23.08
C TYR A 395 43.63 -10.68 23.24
N ALA A 396 43.27 -11.56 22.32
CA ALA A 396 43.73 -12.95 22.26
C ALA A 396 44.83 -13.11 21.20
N PRO A 397 46.13 -13.24 21.55
CA PRO A 397 47.21 -13.38 20.57
C PRO A 397 47.05 -14.66 19.73
N THR A 398 46.47 -15.71 20.32
CA THR A 398 46.10 -16.94 19.62
C THR A 398 44.84 -17.55 20.25
N HIS A 399 44.35 -18.63 19.65
CA HIS A 399 43.29 -19.47 20.17
C HIS A 399 43.63 -20.94 19.92
N ASN A 400 42.92 -21.88 20.53
CA ASN A 400 43.01 -23.30 20.16
C ASN A 400 42.81 -23.53 18.63
N THR A 401 43.32 -24.64 18.09
CA THR A 401 43.35 -24.91 16.64
C THR A 401 41.96 -24.86 16.01
N LYS A 402 40.93 -25.35 16.73
CA LYS A 402 39.53 -25.34 16.27
C LYS A 402 39.04 -23.93 15.88
N PHE A 403 39.47 -22.91 16.61
CA PHE A 403 39.03 -21.52 16.45
C PHE A 403 40.16 -20.58 15.97
N SER A 404 41.23 -21.16 15.41
CA SER A 404 42.34 -20.44 14.77
C SER A 404 42.47 -20.83 13.29
N ARG A 405 41.34 -21.12 12.63
CA ARG A 405 41.37 -21.50 11.21
C ARG A 405 41.80 -20.32 10.32
N PRO A 406 42.36 -20.58 9.14
CA PRO A 406 42.62 -19.54 8.17
C PRO A 406 41.32 -18.79 7.81
N SER A 407 41.41 -17.47 7.67
CA SER A 407 40.29 -16.64 7.25
C SER A 407 39.95 -16.91 5.78
N THR A 408 38.65 -16.97 5.48
CA THR A 408 38.14 -17.18 4.12
C THR A 408 37.61 -15.88 3.49
N GLY A 409 37.60 -14.78 4.25
CA GLY A 409 36.98 -13.51 3.85
C GLY A 409 35.46 -13.50 3.95
N GLN A 410 34.83 -14.60 4.36
CA GLN A 410 33.38 -14.70 4.56
C GLN A 410 33.05 -14.55 6.05
N ARG A 411 32.27 -13.52 6.39
CA ARG A 411 31.95 -13.21 7.80
C ARG A 411 31.32 -14.39 8.55
N GLU A 412 30.45 -15.17 7.92
CA GLU A 412 29.79 -16.32 8.56
C GLU A 412 30.80 -17.39 9.02
N HIS A 413 31.78 -17.72 8.17
CA HIS A 413 32.88 -18.64 8.52
C HIS A 413 33.80 -18.01 9.58
N ASP A 414 34.24 -16.77 9.35
CA ASP A 414 35.26 -16.12 10.17
C ASP A 414 34.76 -15.76 11.57
N LEU A 415 33.48 -15.43 11.73
CA LEU A 415 32.83 -15.23 13.03
C LEU A 415 32.93 -16.47 13.92
N VAL A 416 32.78 -17.66 13.30
CA VAL A 416 32.75 -18.95 14.00
C VAL A 416 34.15 -19.48 14.25
N TYR A 417 35.02 -19.51 13.23
CA TYR A 417 36.26 -20.28 13.25
C TYR A 417 37.56 -19.45 13.29
N CYS A 418 37.50 -18.13 13.07
CA CYS A 418 38.66 -17.25 13.04
C CYS A 418 38.65 -16.33 14.27
N ARG A 419 38.77 -16.93 15.46
CA ARG A 419 38.64 -16.22 16.74
C ARG A 419 39.97 -15.82 17.38
N ASN A 420 41.09 -16.30 16.86
CA ASN A 420 42.42 -15.78 17.20
C ASN A 420 42.57 -14.33 16.76
N LYS A 421 43.47 -13.60 17.42
CA LYS A 421 43.82 -12.22 17.08
C LYS A 421 42.65 -11.22 17.19
N ARG A 422 41.59 -11.59 17.89
CA ARG A 422 40.44 -10.72 18.17
C ARG A 422 40.60 -10.04 19.52
N ILE A 423 39.91 -8.92 19.66
CA ILE A 423 39.66 -8.28 20.95
C ILE A 423 38.22 -8.67 21.37
N PHE A 424 38.08 -9.26 22.55
CA PHE A 424 36.79 -9.62 23.15
C PHE A 424 36.38 -8.54 24.17
N ASP A 425 35.82 -7.44 23.67
CA ASP A 425 35.44 -6.25 24.44
C ASP A 425 33.94 -6.19 24.78
N ASP A 426 33.18 -7.24 24.49
CA ASP A 426 31.80 -7.40 24.95
C ASP A 426 31.73 -7.39 26.49
N PRO A 427 30.57 -7.09 27.11
CA PRO A 427 30.44 -6.96 28.56
C PRO A 427 30.94 -8.18 29.36
N VAL A 428 30.90 -9.38 28.79
CA VAL A 428 31.43 -10.60 29.41
C VAL A 428 32.94 -10.67 29.17
N GLY A 429 33.36 -10.54 27.91
CA GLY A 429 34.76 -10.54 27.47
C GLY A 429 35.66 -9.55 28.22
N ILE A 430 35.23 -8.31 28.39
CA ILE A 430 36.07 -7.30 29.05
C ILE A 430 36.12 -7.49 30.57
N ARG A 431 35.06 -8.03 31.16
CA ARG A 431 34.99 -8.23 32.61
C ARG A 431 35.95 -9.33 33.04
N LEU A 432 36.02 -10.43 32.29
CA LEU A 432 36.98 -11.51 32.58
C LEU A 432 38.42 -11.05 32.35
N ALA A 433 38.69 -10.25 31.31
CA ALA A 433 40.01 -9.73 31.00
C ALA A 433 40.53 -8.81 32.12
N LYS A 434 39.61 -8.13 32.80
CA LYS A 434 39.89 -7.25 33.95
C LYS A 434 39.74 -7.94 35.30
N ASN A 435 39.37 -9.23 35.34
CA ASN A 435 39.18 -9.95 36.58
C ASN A 435 40.49 -9.97 37.38
N ARG A 436 40.41 -9.68 38.69
CA ARG A 436 41.55 -9.77 39.62
C ARG A 436 41.27 -10.73 40.78
N GLU A 437 40.07 -11.28 40.84
CA GLU A 437 39.71 -12.31 41.80
C GLU A 437 40.35 -13.65 41.39
N PRO A 438 40.64 -14.57 42.34
CA PRO A 438 41.33 -15.84 42.06
C PRO A 438 40.71 -16.66 40.93
N PHE A 439 39.40 -16.55 40.73
CA PHE A 439 38.67 -17.08 39.59
C PHE A 439 37.38 -16.27 39.38
N LEU A 440 36.81 -16.34 38.17
CA LEU A 440 35.50 -15.80 37.83
C LEU A 440 34.77 -16.80 36.94
N LEU A 441 33.56 -17.19 37.35
CA LEU A 441 32.66 -18.05 36.58
C LEU A 441 31.53 -17.22 35.99
N GLN A 442 31.30 -17.35 34.68
CA GLN A 442 30.24 -16.64 33.98
C GLN A 442 29.49 -17.58 33.04
N THR A 443 28.20 -17.37 32.86
CA THR A 443 27.41 -18.04 31.82
C THR A 443 26.86 -16.97 30.88
N TYR A 444 27.06 -17.14 29.58
CA TYR A 444 26.64 -16.14 28.62
C TYR A 444 26.26 -16.74 27.27
N LEU A 445 25.52 -15.97 26.50
CA LEU A 445 25.17 -16.27 25.11
C LEU A 445 26.27 -15.71 24.20
N ARG A 446 26.93 -16.57 23.44
CA ARG A 446 27.93 -16.17 22.44
C ARG A 446 27.28 -15.42 21.28
N ASP A 447 28.11 -14.74 20.51
CA ASP A 447 27.79 -14.18 19.19
C ASP A 447 27.24 -15.23 18.21
N THR A 448 27.53 -16.52 18.45
CA THR A 448 26.99 -17.66 17.71
C THR A 448 25.61 -18.14 18.16
N GLY A 449 25.08 -17.62 19.28
CA GLY A 449 23.82 -18.07 19.88
C GLY A 449 23.97 -19.31 20.80
N GLU A 450 25.18 -19.82 21.00
CA GLU A 450 25.46 -20.88 21.95
C GLU A 450 25.52 -20.32 23.38
N VAL A 451 24.93 -21.01 24.34
CA VAL A 451 25.12 -20.67 25.76
C VAL A 451 26.33 -21.43 26.28
N ILE A 452 27.34 -20.69 26.77
CA ILE A 452 28.60 -21.25 27.26
C ILE A 452 28.82 -20.81 28.70
N ASN A 453 29.35 -21.72 29.51
CA ASN A 453 29.94 -21.40 30.80
C ASN A 453 31.42 -21.13 30.63
N ASP A 454 31.96 -20.15 31.32
CA ASP A 454 33.33 -19.71 31.21
C ASP A 454 33.94 -19.57 32.59
N LEU A 455 35.02 -20.32 32.84
CA LEU A 455 35.86 -20.15 34.02
C LEU A 455 37.13 -19.39 33.61
N SER A 456 37.39 -18.26 34.26
CA SER A 456 38.57 -17.44 34.01
C SER A 456 39.42 -17.26 35.27
N MET A 457 40.74 -17.16 35.09
CA MET A 457 41.71 -16.92 36.16
C MET A 457 42.74 -15.86 35.73
N PRO A 458 43.06 -14.88 36.59
CA PRO A 458 43.98 -13.81 36.25
C PRO A 458 45.43 -14.31 36.11
N ILE A 459 46.15 -13.76 35.15
CA ILE A 459 47.58 -13.92 34.95
C ILE A 459 48.28 -12.67 35.49
N VAL A 460 49.10 -12.84 36.51
CA VAL A 460 49.89 -11.76 37.12
C VAL A 460 51.37 -12.05 36.90
N PHE A 461 52.01 -11.23 36.08
CA PHE A 461 53.44 -11.31 35.78
C PHE A 461 54.18 -10.25 36.59
N GLN A 462 55.08 -10.67 37.49
CA GLN A 462 55.89 -9.78 38.35
C GLN A 462 55.05 -8.68 39.06
N GLY A 463 53.87 -9.05 39.58
CA GLY A 463 52.96 -8.12 40.25
C GLY A 463 52.09 -7.26 39.30
N LYS A 464 52.34 -7.30 37.98
CA LYS A 464 51.54 -6.60 36.97
C LYS A 464 50.50 -7.54 36.36
N HIS A 465 49.24 -7.10 36.32
CA HIS A 465 48.15 -7.86 35.72
C HIS A 465 48.26 -7.83 34.19
N TRP A 466 48.56 -8.98 33.61
CA TRP A 466 48.66 -9.15 32.16
C TRP A 466 47.29 -9.30 31.52
N GLY A 467 46.43 -10.12 32.11
CA GLY A 467 45.11 -10.48 31.61
C GLY A 467 44.63 -11.77 32.28
N ALA A 468 43.94 -12.65 31.56
CA ALA A 468 43.39 -13.88 32.13
C ALA A 468 43.47 -15.08 31.17
N VAL A 469 43.62 -16.28 31.72
CA VAL A 469 43.23 -17.51 31.02
C VAL A 469 41.74 -17.74 31.19
N ARG A 470 41.11 -18.36 30.20
CA ARG A 470 39.71 -18.76 30.27
C ARG A 470 39.48 -20.11 29.58
N ILE A 471 38.64 -20.93 30.21
CA ILE A 471 38.14 -22.18 29.65
C ILE A 471 36.62 -22.05 29.55
N GLY A 472 36.13 -22.06 28.30
CA GLY A 472 34.72 -22.21 28.01
C GLY A 472 34.33 -23.68 27.99
N TYR A 473 33.25 -24.04 28.66
CA TYR A 473 32.80 -25.42 28.78
C TYR A 473 31.29 -25.56 28.67
N ASP A 474 30.88 -26.73 28.16
CA ASP A 474 29.49 -27.18 28.18
C ASP A 474 29.26 -27.96 29.49
N SER A 475 28.42 -27.40 30.35
CA SER A 475 28.13 -27.99 31.65
C SER A 475 27.48 -29.38 31.55
N ALA A 476 26.65 -29.64 30.54
CA ALA A 476 26.00 -30.94 30.38
C ALA A 476 27.02 -32.03 30.00
N ARG A 477 27.84 -31.74 29.00
CA ARG A 477 28.92 -32.65 28.56
C ARG A 477 29.94 -32.90 29.66
N MET A 478 30.27 -31.86 30.42
CA MET A 478 31.21 -31.94 31.54
C MET A 478 30.69 -32.83 32.68
N MET A 479 29.38 -32.87 32.89
CA MET A 479 28.73 -33.71 33.90
C MET A 479 28.38 -35.12 33.37
N GLY A 480 28.79 -35.47 32.14
CA GLY A 480 28.51 -36.77 31.53
C GLY A 480 27.02 -37.00 31.23
N ARG A 481 26.27 -35.93 30.96
CA ARG A 481 24.83 -35.94 30.65
C ARG A 481 24.54 -35.65 29.19
#